data_AF-A0A7V7K0S8-F1
#
_entry.id   AF-A0A7V7K0S8-F1
#
_cell.length_a   1.000
_cell.length_b   1.000
_cell.length_c   1.000
_cell.angle_alpha   90.00
_cell.angle_beta   90.00
_cell.angle_gamma   90.00
#
_symmetry.space_group_name_H-M   'P 1'
#
loop_
_entity.id
_entity.type
_entity.pdbx_description
1 polymer ?
#
loop_
_entity_poly.entity_id
_entity_poly.type
_entity_poly.pdbx_seq_one_letter_code
_entity_poly.pdbx_strand_id
1 'polypeptide(L)' 'MKKMVTLALALAFVVSTAAVGMAASVNCEVKSVDGNTVTMECKKADSLKAGQKVKVKASKATAIEGC' A
#
# COMPACT_ATOMS: atom_id res chain seq x y z
N MET A 1 20.55 -17.27 -29.61
CA MET A 1 19.90 -17.97 -28.48
C MET A 1 20.33 -17.47 -27.10
N LYS A 2 21.62 -17.33 -26.75
CA LYS A 2 22.05 -16.86 -25.40
C LYS A 2 21.42 -15.50 -24.98
N LYS A 3 21.31 -14.55 -25.92
CA LYS A 3 20.81 -13.18 -25.68
C LYS A 3 19.30 -13.11 -25.38
N MET A 4 18.52 -14.03 -25.96
CA MET A 4 17.06 -14.12 -25.73
C MET A 4 16.77 -14.74 -24.35
N VAL A 5 17.56 -15.73 -23.93
CA VAL A 5 17.42 -16.35 -22.60
C VAL A 5 17.77 -15.36 -21.50
N THR A 6 18.83 -14.56 -21.67
CA THR A 6 19.17 -13.49 -20.71
C THR A 6 18.12 -12.39 -20.64
N LEU A 7 17.48 -12.05 -21.76
CA LEU A 7 16.40 -11.07 -21.79
C LEU A 7 15.14 -11.58 -21.10
N ALA A 8 14.76 -12.83 -21.35
CA ALA A 8 13.62 -13.47 -20.69
C ALA A 8 13.81 -13.58 -19.17
N LEU A 9 15.03 -13.90 -18.71
CA LEU A 9 15.32 -13.99 -17.27
C LEU A 9 15.30 -12.62 -16.59
N ALA A 10 15.80 -11.57 -17.26
CA ALA A 10 15.73 -10.20 -16.75
C ALA A 10 14.27 -9.71 -16.65
N LEU A 11 13.45 -10.01 -17.64
CA LEU A 11 12.02 -9.68 -17.64
C LEU A 11 11.27 -10.43 -16.52
N ALA A 12 11.56 -11.72 -16.31
CA ALA A 12 10.96 -12.51 -15.24
C ALA A 12 11.28 -11.94 -13.85
N PHE A 13 12.52 -11.45 -13.65
CA PHE A 13 12.92 -10.84 -12.37
C PHE A 13 12.19 -9.52 -12.11
N VAL A 14 12.05 -8.67 -13.13
CA VAL A 14 11.31 -7.40 -13.03
C VAL A 14 9.83 -7.65 -12.71
N VAL A 15 9.17 -8.58 -13.42
CA VAL A 15 7.75 -8.92 -13.18
C VAL A 15 7.54 -9.51 -11.79
N SER A 16 8.48 -10.32 -11.30
CA SER A 16 8.42 -10.91 -9.97
C SER A 16 8.49 -9.86 -8.85
N THR A 17 9.28 -8.79 -9.03
CA THR A 17 9.36 -7.68 -8.05
C THR A 17 8.13 -6.77 -8.06
N ALA A 18 7.40 -6.65 -9.18
CA ALA A 18 6.17 -5.86 -9.27
C ALA A 18 4.96 -6.56 -8.65
N ALA A 19 4.93 -7.90 -8.68
CA ALA A 19 3.82 -8.69 -8.15
C ALA A 19 3.77 -8.75 -6.61
N VAL A 20 4.91 -8.58 -5.92
CA VAL A 20 4.99 -8.67 -4.44
C VAL A 20 4.52 -7.41 -3.69
N GLY A 21 4.14 -6.34 -4.41
CA GLY A 21 3.77 -5.05 -3.80
C GLY A 21 2.27 -4.70 -3.81
N MET A 22 1.46 -5.44 -4.56
CA MET A 22 0.03 -5.12 -4.74
C MET A 22 -0.82 -5.85 -3.70
N ALA A 23 -0.58 -5.56 -2.41
CA ALA A 23 -1.56 -5.88 -1.38
C ALA A 23 -2.86 -5.15 -1.72
N ALA A 24 -3.99 -5.85 -1.66
CA ALA A 24 -5.30 -5.23 -1.85
C ALA A 24 -5.48 -4.10 -0.84
N SER A 25 -5.39 -2.86 -1.31
CA SER A 25 -5.60 -1.68 -0.47
C SER A 25 -7.04 -1.69 0.04
N VAL A 26 -7.22 -1.64 1.35
CA VAL A 26 -8.54 -1.45 1.96
C VAL A 26 -8.76 0.04 2.11
N ASN A 27 -9.79 0.57 1.44
CA ASN A 27 -10.16 1.96 1.60
C ASN A 27 -10.91 2.13 2.92
N CYS A 28 -10.40 3.03 3.76
CA CYS A 28 -10.96 3.38 5.04
C CYS A 28 -11.10 4.90 5.17
N GLU A 29 -12.14 5.34 5.85
CA GLU A 29 -12.37 6.73 6.21
C GLU A 29 -12.06 6.92 7.70
N VAL A 30 -11.30 7.94 8.05
CA VAL A 30 -11.04 8.29 9.45
C VAL A 30 -12.29 8.97 10.02
N LYS A 31 -12.89 8.38 11.06
CA LYS A 31 -14.07 8.94 11.73
C LYS A 31 -13.68 9.83 12.92
N SER A 32 -12.70 9.40 13.71
CA SER A 32 -12.18 10.19 14.83
C SER A 32 -10.70 9.90 15.08
N VAL A 33 -10.04 10.85 15.73
CA VAL A 33 -8.68 10.74 16.24
C VAL A 33 -8.70 11.19 17.69
N ASP A 34 -8.39 10.27 18.59
CA ASP A 34 -8.45 10.44 20.03
C ASP A 34 -7.06 10.15 20.61
N GLY A 35 -6.24 11.21 20.71
CA GLY A 35 -4.84 11.09 21.09
C GLY A 35 -4.04 10.20 20.14
N ASN A 36 -3.67 9.00 20.61
CA ASN A 36 -2.91 8.01 19.85
C ASN A 36 -3.79 6.92 19.21
N THR A 37 -5.10 7.00 19.36
CA THR A 37 -6.05 6.03 18.79
C THR A 37 -6.80 6.66 17.63
N VAL A 38 -6.94 5.91 16.53
CA VAL A 38 -7.67 6.33 15.33
C VAL A 38 -8.81 5.36 15.10
N THR A 39 -10.03 5.86 14.98
CA THR A 39 -11.19 5.06 14.57
C THR A 39 -11.42 5.24 13.08
N MET A 40 -11.38 4.13 12.34
CA MET A 40 -11.54 4.11 10.89
C MET A 40 -12.71 3.21 10.49
N GLU A 41 -13.48 3.64 9.50
CA GLU A 41 -14.53 2.83 8.86
C GLU A 41 -14.01 2.32 7.51
N CYS A 42 -13.87 1.01 7.36
CA CYS A 42 -13.30 0.38 6.17
C CYS A 42 -14.36 -0.36 5.35
N LYS A 43 -14.39 -0.16 4.02
CA LYS A 43 -15.39 -0.81 3.14
C LYS A 43 -15.24 -2.34 3.02
N LYS A 44 -14.15 -2.93 3.53
CA LYS A 44 -13.85 -4.38 3.56
C LYS A 44 -13.06 -4.77 4.82
N ALA A 45 -13.58 -4.38 5.99
CA ALA A 45 -12.89 -4.56 7.27
C ALA A 45 -12.57 -6.03 7.61
N ASP A 46 -13.37 -6.97 7.10
CA ASP A 46 -13.21 -8.43 7.22
C ASP A 46 -11.89 -8.96 6.64
N SER A 47 -11.26 -8.21 5.73
CA SER A 47 -9.91 -8.53 5.22
C SER A 47 -8.78 -8.18 6.20
N LEU A 48 -9.08 -7.40 7.25
CA LEU A 48 -8.17 -7.02 8.32
C LEU A 48 -8.44 -7.92 9.54
N LYS A 49 -7.38 -8.48 10.12
CA LYS A 49 -7.48 -9.35 11.29
C LYS A 49 -7.06 -8.61 12.55
N ALA A 50 -7.71 -8.88 13.68
CA ALA A 50 -7.29 -8.35 14.97
C ALA A 50 -5.82 -8.71 15.27
N GLY A 51 -5.03 -7.73 15.72
CA GLY A 51 -3.59 -7.89 15.97
C GLY A 51 -2.69 -7.82 14.72
N GLN A 52 -3.27 -7.68 13.52
CA GLN A 52 -2.49 -7.48 12.29
C GLN A 52 -1.81 -6.10 12.32
N LYS A 53 -0.50 -6.07 12.04
CA LYS A 53 0.23 -4.81 11.83
C LYS A 53 -0.06 -4.28 10.43
N VAL A 54 -0.58 -3.07 10.34
CA VAL A 54 -0.84 -2.38 9.08
C VAL A 54 -0.04 -1.08 9.00
N LYS A 55 0.43 -0.72 7.80
CA LYS A 55 1.13 0.55 7.56
C LYS A 55 0.15 1.57 7.02
N VAL A 56 -0.20 2.56 7.83
CA VAL A 56 -1.04 3.69 7.41
C VAL A 56 -0.14 4.78 6.85
N LYS A 57 -0.40 5.22 5.61
CA LYS A 57 0.27 6.37 5.01
C LYS A 57 -0.60 7.60 5.20
N ALA A 58 -0.11 8.60 5.93
CA ALA A 58 -0.75 9.90 5.96
C ALA A 58 -0.64 10.58 4.59
N SER A 59 -1.68 11.30 4.18
CA SER A 59 -1.56 12.23 3.06
C SER A 59 -0.47 13.23 3.41
N LYS A 60 0.44 13.51 2.47
CA LYS A 60 1.27 14.69 2.59
C LYS A 60 0.30 15.87 2.56
N ALA A 61 0.30 16.70 3.60
CA ALA A 61 -0.29 18.01 3.47
C ALA A 61 0.40 18.65 2.27
N THR A 62 -0.33 18.87 1.18
CA THR A 62 0.15 19.78 0.14
C THR A 62 0.26 21.11 0.87
N ALA A 63 1.46 21.49 1.27
CA ALA A 63 1.74 22.84 1.69
C ALA A 63 1.47 23.70 0.46
N ILE A 64 0.24 24.17 0.31
CA ILE A 64 -0.07 25.29 -0.57
C ILE A 64 0.44 26.50 0.20
N GLU A 65 1.76 26.67 0.25
CA GLU A 65 2.36 27.94 0.65
C GLU A 65 2.18 28.90 -0.53
N GLY A 66 0.98 29.46 -0.60
CA GLY A 66 0.78 30.78 -1.18
C GLY A 66 1.17 31.82 -0.13
N CYS A 67 2.42 32.27 -0.19
CA CYS A 67 2.82 33.66 0.05
C CYS A 67 4.21 33.89 -0.57
#